data_AF-A0A376W812-F1
#
_entry.id   AF-A0A376W812-F1
#
_cell.length_a   1.000
_cell.length_b   1.000
_cell.length_c   1.000
_cell.angle_alpha   90.00
_cell.angle_beta   90.00
_cell.angle_gamma   90.00
#
_symmetry.space_group_name_H-M   'P 1'
#
loop_
_entity.id
_entity.type
_entity.pdbx_description
1 polymer ?
#
loop_
_entity_poly.entity_id
_entity_poly.type
_entity_poly.pdbx_seq_one_letter_code
_entity_poly.pdbx_strand_id
1 'polypeptide(L)'
;MCWTRLQLYLGEIGYSPLLTAEEEVYFARRALRGDVASRRRMIESNLRLVVKIARRYGNRGLALLDLIEEGNLGLIRAGREV
;
A
#
# COMPACT_ATOMS: atom_id res chain seq x y z
N MET A 1 13.12 -23.79 6.74
CA MET A 1 11.73 -23.29 6.78
C MET A 1 11.48 -22.46 5.54
N CYS A 2 10.67 -22.94 4.59
CA CYS A 2 10.35 -22.19 3.37
C CYS A 2 9.20 -21.23 3.71
N TRP A 3 9.51 -19.95 3.86
CA TRP A 3 8.50 -18.90 4.01
C TRP A 3 7.81 -18.68 2.67
N THR A 4 6.49 -18.58 2.69
CA THR A 4 5.70 -18.26 1.50
C THR A 4 5.95 -16.81 1.07
N ARG A 5 5.84 -16.53 -0.24
CA ARG A 5 5.95 -15.16 -0.79
C ARG A 5 5.04 -14.17 -0.04
N LEU A 6 3.83 -14.59 0.31
CA LEU A 6 2.88 -13.78 1.07
C LEU A 6 3.41 -13.44 2.47
N GLN A 7 4.06 -14.36 3.17
CA GLN A 7 4.59 -14.09 4.51
C GLN A 7 5.76 -13.10 4.47
N LEU A 8 6.64 -13.20 3.47
CA LEU A 8 7.74 -12.24 3.28
C LEU A 8 7.18 -10.83 3.04
N TYR A 9 6.23 -10.72 2.11
CA TYR A 9 5.56 -9.45 1.80
C TYR A 9 4.86 -8.82 3.02
N LEU A 10 4.10 -9.61 3.78
CA LEU A 10 3.42 -9.12 5.00
C LEU A 10 4.42 -8.64 6.07
N GLY A 11 5.59 -9.28 6.15
CA GLY A 11 6.69 -8.84 6.99
C GLY A 11 7.20 -7.47 6.56
N GLU A 12 7.56 -7.31 5.28
CA GLU A 12 8.12 -6.07 4.71
C GLU A 12 7.20 -4.86 4.92
N ILE A 13 5.91 -4.98 4.59
CA ILE A 13 4.96 -3.86 4.73
C ILE A 13 4.60 -3.55 6.19
N GLY A 14 4.86 -4.50 7.11
CA GLY A 14 4.62 -4.33 8.53
C GLY A 14 5.54 -3.29 9.18
N TYR A 15 6.72 -3.07 8.60
CA TYR A 15 7.71 -2.10 9.09
C TYR A 15 7.42 -0.65 8.68
N SER A 16 6.53 -0.41 7.71
CA SER A 16 6.18 0.95 7.29
C SER A 16 5.27 1.63 8.33
N PRO A 17 5.69 2.76 8.92
CA PRO A 17 4.84 3.48 9.86
C PRO A 17 3.61 4.04 9.15
N LEU A 18 2.46 3.94 9.82
CA LEU A 18 1.24 4.64 9.41
C LEU A 18 1.46 6.15 9.53
N LEU A 19 0.86 6.91 8.63
CA LEU A 19 0.84 8.36 8.73
C LEU A 19 -0.25 8.80 9.70
N THR A 20 0.02 9.87 10.45
CA THR A 20 -1.04 10.63 11.12
C THR A 20 -1.82 11.46 10.09
N ALA A 21 -3.01 11.93 10.44
CA ALA A 21 -3.81 12.79 9.56
C ALA A 21 -3.05 14.08 9.16
N GLU A 22 -2.23 14.62 10.06
CA GLU A 22 -1.41 15.81 9.79
C GLU A 22 -0.28 15.50 8.79
N GLU A 23 0.37 14.35 8.96
CA GLU A 23 1.41 13.88 8.03
C GLU A 23 0.83 13.58 6.64
N GLU A 24 -0.36 12.99 6.56
CA GLU A 24 -1.05 12.76 5.29
C GLU A 24 -1.26 14.06 4.52
N VAL A 25 -1.77 15.11 5.19
CA VAL A 25 -1.94 16.43 4.56
C VAL A 25 -0.60 17.03 4.14
N TYR A 26 0.43 16.89 4.98
CA TYR A 26 1.77 17.40 4.68
C TYR A 26 2.39 16.73 3.44
N PHE A 27 2.41 15.40 3.40
CA PHE A 27 2.98 14.64 2.27
C PHE A 27 2.11 14.79 1.01
N ALA A 28 0.79 14.85 1.13
CA ALA A 28 -0.11 15.08 -0.01
C ALA A 28 0.17 16.42 -0.70
N ARG A 29 0.33 17.51 0.08
CA ARG A 29 0.65 18.83 -0.48
C ARG A 29 1.98 18.85 -1.22
N ARG A 30 2.98 18.10 -0.73
CA ARG A 30 4.29 17.99 -1.37
C ARG A 30 4.25 17.09 -2.61
N ALA A 31 3.52 15.98 -2.54
CA ALA A 31 3.27 15.08 -3.66
C ALA A 31 2.67 15.84 -4.86
N LEU A 32 1.64 16.66 -4.61
CA LEU A 32 1.00 17.54 -5.61
C LEU A 32 1.96 18.54 -6.26
N ARG A 33 3.08 18.86 -5.60
CA ARG A 33 4.12 19.77 -6.12
C ARG A 33 5.24 19.02 -6.83
N GLY A 34 5.10 17.72 -7.08
CA GLY A 34 6.10 16.93 -7.78
C GLY A 34 7.05 16.15 -6.88
N ASP A 35 6.92 16.21 -5.54
CA ASP A 35 7.85 15.54 -4.63
C ASP A 35 7.68 14.01 -4.64
N VAL A 36 8.64 13.34 -5.31
CA VAL A 36 8.68 11.88 -5.45
C VAL A 36 8.78 11.18 -4.09
N ALA A 37 9.53 11.74 -3.14
CA ALA A 37 9.73 11.12 -1.82
C ALA A 37 8.42 11.15 -1.02
N SER A 38 7.69 12.26 -1.09
CA SER A 38 6.37 12.38 -0.46
C SER A 38 5.34 11.44 -1.08
N ARG A 39 5.28 11.33 -2.42
CA ARG A 39 4.44 10.34 -3.11
C ARG A 39 4.76 8.92 -2.65
N ARG A 40 6.04 8.55 -2.64
CA ARG A 40 6.49 7.22 -2.23
C ARG A 40 6.10 6.93 -0.79
N ARG A 41 6.29 7.90 0.13
CA ARG A 41 5.89 7.77 1.53
C ARG A 41 4.39 7.51 1.69
N MET A 42 3.56 8.25 0.96
CA MET A 42 2.11 8.05 0.97
C MET A 42 1.71 6.65 0.47
N ILE A 43 2.32 6.16 -0.62
CA ILE A 43 2.06 4.82 -1.15
C ILE A 43 2.47 3.75 -0.12
N GLU A 44 3.70 3.82 0.40
CA GLU A 44 4.24 2.82 1.34
C GLU A 44 3.45 2.74 2.65
N SER A 45 2.93 3.87 3.15
CA SER A 45 2.09 3.89 4.36
C SER A 45 0.70 3.29 4.14
N ASN A 46 0.25 3.16 2.89
CA ASN A 46 -1.07 2.63 2.54
C ASN A 46 -1.06 1.15 2.11
N LEU A 47 0.11 0.49 2.00
CA LEU A 47 0.20 -0.93 1.63
C LEU A 47 -0.56 -1.85 2.60
N ARG A 48 -0.60 -1.51 3.89
CA ARG A 48 -1.37 -2.25 4.91
C ARG A 48 -2.88 -2.12 4.70
N LEU A 49 -3.34 -0.98 4.19
CA LEU A 49 -4.74 -0.76 3.85
C LEU A 49 -5.17 -1.67 2.68
N VAL A 50 -4.31 -1.83 1.67
CA VAL A 50 -4.54 -2.74 0.54
C VAL A 50 -4.81 -4.15 1.06
N VAL A 51 -3.95 -4.68 1.94
CA VAL A 51 -4.12 -6.01 2.53
C VAL A 51 -5.43 -6.11 3.33
N LYS A 52 -5.76 -5.08 4.11
CA LYS A 52 -7.02 -5.03 4.89
C LYS A 52 -8.25 -5.10 3.97
N ILE A 53 -8.22 -4.41 2.83
CA ILE A 53 -9.31 -4.42 1.84
C ILE A 53 -9.34 -5.77 1.12
N ALA A 54 -8.20 -6.27 0.61
CA ALA A 54 -8.10 -7.55 -0.11
C ALA A 54 -8.63 -8.73 0.71
N ARG A 55 -8.37 -8.76 2.02
CA ARG A 55 -8.92 -9.78 2.93
C ARG A 55 -10.45 -9.83 2.96
N ARG A 56 -11.15 -8.72 2.69
CA ARG A 56 -12.62 -8.68 2.61
C ARG A 56 -13.17 -9.31 1.33
N TYR A 57 -12.34 -9.38 0.29
CA TYR A 57 -12.67 -9.98 -1.01
C TYR A 57 -12.13 -11.41 -1.16
N GLY A 58 -11.46 -11.95 -0.13
CA GLY A 58 -11.01 -13.33 -0.09
C GLY A 58 -12.16 -14.33 -0.21
N ASN A 59 -11.84 -15.57 -0.60
CA ASN A 59 -12.77 -16.68 -0.77
C ASN A 59 -13.83 -16.49 -1.88
N ARG A 60 -13.58 -15.59 -2.84
CA ARG A 60 -14.46 -15.35 -4.01
C ARG A 60 -13.88 -15.90 -5.32
N GLY A 61 -12.99 -16.90 -5.24
CA GLY A 61 -12.39 -17.56 -6.41
C GLY A 61 -11.05 -16.97 -6.88
N LEU A 62 -10.54 -15.91 -6.23
CA LEU A 62 -9.21 -15.35 -6.47
C LEU A 62 -8.29 -15.60 -5.28
N ALA A 63 -7.01 -15.84 -5.53
CA ALA A 63 -6.03 -15.97 -4.47
C ALA A 63 -5.83 -14.61 -3.78
N LEU A 64 -5.62 -14.63 -2.46
CA LEU A 64 -5.40 -13.40 -1.69
C LEU A 64 -4.21 -12.59 -2.22
N LEU A 65 -3.16 -13.27 -2.69
CA LEU A 65 -1.99 -12.62 -3.27
C LEU A 65 -2.37 -11.83 -4.52
N ASP A 66 -3.17 -12.40 -5.42
CA ASP A 66 -3.60 -11.72 -6.65
C ASP A 66 -4.42 -10.46 -6.33
N LEU A 67 -5.31 -10.53 -5.34
CA LEU A 67 -6.07 -9.37 -4.86
C LEU A 67 -5.18 -8.28 -4.27
N ILE A 68 -4.10 -8.67 -3.59
CA ILE A 68 -3.12 -7.73 -3.04
C ILE A 68 -2.31 -7.07 -4.16
N GLU A 69 -1.84 -7.84 -5.14
CA GLU A 69 -1.08 -7.31 -6.29
C GLU A 69 -1.91 -6.30 -7.09
N GLU A 70 -3.16 -6.64 -7.42
CA GLU A 70 -4.06 -5.71 -8.12
C GLU A 70 -4.37 -4.45 -7.29
N GLY A 71 -4.58 -4.62 -5.98
CA GLY A 71 -4.78 -3.49 -5.07
C GLY A 71 -3.55 -2.58 -4.97
N ASN A 72 -2.34 -3.14 -4.99
CA ASN A 72 -1.09 -2.39 -4.99
C ASN A 72 -0.91 -1.61 -6.29
N LEU A 73 -1.21 -2.21 -7.43
CA LEU A 73 -1.20 -1.53 -8.74
C LEU A 73 -2.18 -0.35 -8.75
N GLY A 74 -3.39 -0.55 -8.23
CA GLY A 74 -4.39 0.52 -8.06
C GLY A 74 -3.89 1.65 -7.18
N LEU A 75 -3.27 1.32 -6.03
CA LEU A 75 -2.69 2.30 -5.12
C LEU A 75 -1.55 3.11 -5.76
N ILE A 76 -0.64 2.43 -6.48
CA ILE A 76 0.47 3.09 -7.18
C ILE A 76 -0.06 4.01 -8.28
N ARG A 77 -1.09 3.59 -9.03
CA ARG A 77 -1.72 4.41 -10.06
C ARG A 77 -2.33 5.67 -9.43
N ALA A 78 -3.15 5.51 -8.39
CA ALA A 78 -3.74 6.63 -7.67
C ALA A 78 -2.67 7.60 -7.12
N GLY A 79 -1.56 7.07 -6.60
CA GLY A 79 -0.44 7.87 -6.09
C GLY A 79 0.41 8.55 -7.17
N ARG A 80 0.25 8.20 -8.46
CA ARG A 80 0.91 8.89 -9.59
C ARG A 80 0.06 10.01 -10.17
N GLU A 81 -1.26 9.94 -9.97
CA GLU A 81 -2.23 10.92 -10.47
C GLU A 81 -2.37 12.14 -9.53
N VAL A 82 -1.66 12.12 -8.39
CA VAL A 82 -1.43 13.26 -7.48
C VAL A 82 -0.10 13.94 -7.69
#